data_AF-A0A925V2N8-F1
#
_entry.id   AF-A0A925V2N8-F1
#
_cell.length_a   1.000
_cell.length_b   1.000
_cell.length_c   1.000
_cell.angle_alpha   90.00
_cell.angle_beta   90.00
_cell.angle_gamma   90.00
#
_symmetry.space_group_name_H-M   'P 1'
#
loop_
_entity.id
_entity.type
_entity.pdbx_description
1 polymer ?
#
loop_
_entity_poly.entity_id
_entity_poly.type
_entity_poly.pdbx_seq_one_letter_code
_entity_poly.pdbx_strand_id
1 'polypeptide(L)'
;MTRQNDDERAESGTRPGASGRRTTDGRLERGQLRSSMPPTTLAGFLAAVVALLIISLLSYDSLQSRSDGARGMSRTLEITRQLESLVSVMKDAETGQRGYLVTGDDRYLEPYEDAVAALPRDIATLRAAIADDPEQLARLDAIDREAAAKFDELGQTIALHRGGDPAGALAIVREDRGRRIMDRIRGLIDEMKAVERTTLEAKSAAWEEAVTLSSIITWLGAGVLLALIAAAAVLSSRDFRGQQIQAWLRTGQTELAARLQGEQPLEALGDNIVGFVAGYLEAQVGAIYYAEQAGQLRRIGGYAIARGPEGGRPHEAAGLTLRTLEQGTA
;
A
#
# COMPACT_ATOMS: atom_id res chain seq x y z
N MET A 1 -55.47 -63.96 -17.96
CA MET A 1 -55.79 -62.61 -18.49
C MET A 1 -54.46 -62.00 -18.93
N THR A 2 -53.92 -62.25 -20.14
CA THR A 2 -54.56 -62.46 -21.46
C THR A 2 -55.23 -61.15 -21.88
N ARG A 3 -54.74 -60.38 -22.87
CA ARG A 3 -54.12 -60.72 -24.19
C ARG A 3 -52.79 -59.96 -24.42
N GLN A 4 -51.80 -60.36 -25.25
CA GLN A 4 -51.77 -61.04 -26.58
C GLN A 4 -52.14 -60.06 -27.74
N ASN A 5 -51.42 -59.90 -28.87
CA ASN A 5 -50.09 -60.30 -29.39
C ASN A 5 -49.78 -59.35 -30.61
N ASP A 6 -48.80 -59.46 -31.54
CA ASP A 6 -47.72 -60.42 -31.90
C ASP A 6 -46.62 -59.67 -32.73
N ASP A 7 -45.65 -60.40 -33.31
CA ASP A 7 -44.90 -60.13 -34.57
C ASP A 7 -43.86 -58.97 -34.65
N GLU A 8 -42.55 -59.19 -34.90
CA GLU A 8 -41.80 -59.78 -36.06
C GLU A 8 -41.35 -58.71 -37.10
N ARG A 9 -40.17 -58.73 -37.75
CA ARG A 9 -38.93 -59.56 -37.79
C ARG A 9 -37.72 -58.59 -37.95
N ALA A 10 -36.49 -58.88 -37.53
CA ALA A 10 -35.43 -59.64 -38.24
C ALA A 10 -35.26 -59.22 -39.74
N GLU A 11 -34.08 -58.98 -40.34
CA GLU A 11 -32.75 -59.57 -40.13
C GLU A 11 -31.57 -58.69 -40.59
N SER A 12 -30.36 -59.11 -40.20
CA SER A 12 -29.08 -58.93 -40.93
C SER A 12 -28.44 -57.53 -41.00
N GLY A 13 -27.14 -57.50 -41.30
CA GLY A 13 -26.36 -56.26 -41.43
C GLY A 13 -25.06 -56.49 -42.22
N THR A 14 -24.30 -55.43 -42.47
CA THR A 14 -23.00 -55.50 -43.15
C THR A 14 -22.08 -54.37 -42.67
N ARG A 15 -20.80 -54.71 -42.41
CA ARG A 15 -19.69 -53.77 -42.15
C ARG A 15 -18.78 -53.72 -43.41
N PRO A 16 -17.74 -52.86 -43.46
CA PRO A 16 -17.75 -51.41 -43.36
C PRO A 16 -17.11 -50.77 -44.62
N GLY A 17 -17.30 -49.47 -44.84
CA GLY A 17 -16.69 -48.72 -45.96
C GLY A 17 -16.05 -47.41 -45.50
N ALA A 18 -14.91 -47.04 -46.08
CA ALA A 18 -14.08 -45.91 -45.63
C ALA A 18 -13.84 -44.85 -46.72
N SER A 19 -13.20 -43.74 -46.33
CA SER A 19 -12.79 -42.58 -47.13
C SER A 19 -13.91 -41.58 -47.49
N GLY A 20 -13.72 -40.33 -47.05
CA GLY A 20 -14.69 -39.24 -47.19
C GLY A 20 -14.06 -37.88 -46.86
N ARG A 21 -12.85 -37.63 -47.37
CA ARG A 21 -12.01 -36.47 -47.04
C ARG A 21 -12.73 -35.16 -47.43
N ARG A 22 -13.21 -34.38 -46.45
CA ARG A 22 -13.61 -32.98 -46.64
C ARG A 22 -12.86 -32.09 -45.65
N THR A 23 -11.90 -31.35 -46.16
CA THR A 23 -11.22 -30.26 -45.47
C THR A 23 -12.16 -29.06 -45.38
N THR A 24 -12.88 -28.90 -44.28
CA THR A 24 -13.57 -27.65 -43.95
C THR A 24 -12.58 -26.73 -43.23
N ASP A 25 -12.21 -25.66 -43.92
CA ASP A 25 -11.30 -24.58 -43.52
C ASP A 25 -11.22 -24.34 -42.00
N GLY A 26 -10.08 -24.71 -41.40
CA GLY A 26 -9.75 -24.48 -40.00
C GLY A 26 -9.39 -23.02 -39.74
N ARG A 27 -10.28 -22.10 -40.14
CA ARG A 27 -10.06 -20.66 -40.05
C ARG A 27 -10.11 -20.24 -38.59
N LEU A 28 -8.94 -20.20 -37.97
CA LEU A 28 -8.75 -19.73 -36.60
C LEU A 28 -9.28 -18.30 -36.49
N GLU A 29 -10.51 -18.15 -36.02
CA GLU A 29 -10.99 -16.89 -35.48
C GLU A 29 -10.04 -16.52 -34.35
N ARG A 30 -9.18 -15.52 -34.62
CA ARG A 30 -8.40 -14.86 -33.58
C ARG A 30 -9.39 -14.17 -32.67
N GLY A 31 -9.83 -14.91 -31.64
CA GLY A 31 -10.70 -14.43 -30.58
C GLY A 31 -10.08 -13.19 -29.98
N GLN A 32 -10.49 -12.03 -30.49
CA GLN A 32 -9.98 -10.76 -30.03
C GLN A 32 -10.41 -10.65 -28.57
N LEU A 33 -9.43 -10.58 -27.66
CA LEU A 33 -9.64 -10.17 -26.29
C LEU A 33 -10.00 -8.67 -26.28
N ARG A 34 -11.16 -8.34 -26.84
CA ARG A 34 -11.82 -7.05 -26.73
C ARG A 34 -12.19 -6.90 -25.27
N SER A 35 -11.30 -6.29 -24.50
CA SER A 35 -11.51 -5.97 -23.10
C SER A 35 -12.88 -5.33 -22.94
N SER A 36 -13.82 -6.00 -22.30
CA SER A 36 -15.23 -5.59 -22.23
C SER A 36 -15.48 -4.39 -21.29
N MET A 37 -14.41 -3.65 -20.98
CA MET A 37 -14.42 -2.42 -20.20
C MET A 37 -14.11 -1.26 -21.14
N PRO A 38 -14.75 -0.08 -20.98
CA PRO A 38 -14.43 1.08 -21.79
C PRO A 38 -12.97 1.50 -21.57
N PRO A 39 -12.26 2.02 -22.59
CA PRO A 39 -10.82 2.33 -22.50
C PRO A 39 -10.50 3.38 -21.43
N THR A 40 -11.48 4.20 -21.04
CA THR A 40 -11.42 5.17 -19.94
C THR A 40 -11.20 4.52 -18.57
N THR A 41 -11.86 3.40 -18.26
CA THR A 41 -11.66 2.71 -16.97
C THR A 41 -10.35 1.93 -16.94
N LEU A 42 -9.92 1.38 -18.09
CA LEU A 42 -8.60 0.76 -18.23
C LEU A 42 -7.46 1.79 -18.00
N ALA A 43 -7.59 2.99 -18.57
CA ALA A 43 -6.63 4.07 -18.35
C ALA A 43 -6.60 4.52 -16.88
N GLY A 44 -7.75 4.65 -16.23
CA GLY A 44 -7.84 4.97 -14.80
C GLY A 44 -7.20 3.90 -13.90
N PHE A 45 -7.40 2.62 -14.21
CA PHE A 45 -6.75 1.51 -13.52
C PHE A 45 -5.23 1.52 -13.71
N LEU A 46 -4.76 1.74 -14.95
CA LEU A 46 -3.32 1.82 -15.26
C LEU A 46 -2.66 2.98 -14.50
N ALA A 47 -3.31 4.15 -14.46
CA ALA A 47 -2.84 5.31 -13.69
C ALA A 47 -2.77 5.02 -12.18
N ALA A 48 -3.76 4.31 -11.62
CA ALA A 48 -3.76 3.88 -10.22
C ALA A 48 -2.62 2.89 -9.90
N VAL A 49 -2.32 1.94 -10.80
CA VAL A 49 -1.19 1.01 -10.66
C VAL A 49 0.15 1.74 -10.73
N VAL A 50 0.32 2.69 -11.67
CA VAL A 50 1.54 3.52 -11.77
C VAL A 50 1.72 4.39 -10.52
N ALA A 51 0.64 5.01 -10.02
CA ALA A 51 0.68 5.77 -8.77
C ALA A 51 1.09 4.88 -7.58
N LEU A 52 0.52 3.67 -7.46
CA LEU A 52 0.87 2.71 -6.41
C LEU A 52 2.35 2.30 -6.46
N LEU A 53 2.90 2.07 -7.66
CA LEU A 53 4.32 1.76 -7.85
C LEU A 53 5.23 2.94 -7.44
N ILE A 54 4.89 4.17 -7.83
CA ILE A 54 5.64 5.37 -7.44
C ILE A 54 5.62 5.55 -5.91
N ILE A 55 4.44 5.42 -5.27
CA ILE A 55 4.30 5.49 -3.82
C ILE A 55 5.13 4.39 -3.14
N SER A 56 5.11 3.17 -3.67
CA SER A 56 5.87 2.04 -3.12
C SER A 56 7.39 2.23 -3.25
N LEU A 57 7.88 2.85 -4.32
CA LEU A 57 9.31 3.15 -4.50
C LEU A 57 9.78 4.24 -3.53
N LEU A 58 9.02 5.34 -3.41
CA LEU A 58 9.33 6.42 -2.47
C LEU A 58 9.24 5.96 -1.00
N SER A 59 8.25 5.12 -0.68
CA SER A 59 8.08 4.52 0.65
C SER A 59 9.19 3.51 0.99
N TYR A 60 9.73 2.79 0.00
CA TYR A 60 10.88 1.90 0.20
C TYR A 60 12.15 2.68 0.58
N ASP A 61 12.46 3.77 -0.12
CA ASP A 61 13.59 4.65 0.21
C ASP A 61 13.44 5.26 1.63
N SER A 62 12.21 5.69 1.96
CA SER A 62 11.83 6.16 3.30
C SER A 62 12.07 5.09 4.39
N LEU A 63 11.79 3.82 4.10
CA LEU A 63 11.92 2.69 5.03
C LEU A 63 13.37 2.23 5.19
N GLN A 64 14.12 2.17 4.09
CA GLN A 64 15.54 1.84 4.08
C GLN A 64 16.32 2.84 4.94
N SER A 65 16.06 4.13 4.72
CA SER A 65 16.70 5.22 5.46
C SER A 65 16.42 5.11 6.97
N ARG A 66 15.16 4.86 7.39
CA ARG A 66 14.82 4.60 8.82
C ARG A 66 15.65 3.47 9.45
N SER A 67 16.07 2.47 8.68
CA SER A 67 16.92 1.38 9.18
C SER A 67 18.36 1.84 9.46
N ASP A 68 18.93 2.67 8.59
CA ASP A 68 20.30 3.17 8.72
C ASP A 68 20.43 4.17 9.89
N GLY A 69 19.41 4.99 10.14
CA GLY A 69 19.33 5.85 11.33
C GLY A 69 19.32 5.06 12.65
N ALA A 70 18.55 3.97 12.71
CA ALA A 70 18.53 3.08 13.87
C ALA A 70 19.88 2.37 14.10
N ARG A 71 20.57 1.95 13.04
CA ARG A 71 21.93 1.38 13.14
C ARG A 71 22.95 2.40 13.62
N GLY A 72 22.89 3.64 13.13
CA GLY A 72 23.73 4.75 13.59
C GLY A 72 23.56 5.03 15.08
N MET A 73 22.32 5.17 15.54
CA MET A 73 21.96 5.30 16.97
C MET A 73 22.56 4.17 17.82
N SER A 74 22.42 2.91 17.37
CA SER A 74 22.97 1.77 18.10
C SER A 74 24.50 1.78 18.20
N ARG A 75 25.22 2.25 17.17
CA ARG A 75 26.69 2.34 17.17
C ARG A 75 27.17 3.38 18.17
N THR A 76 26.60 4.59 18.15
CA THR A 76 26.95 5.67 19.08
C THR A 76 26.66 5.32 20.54
N LEU A 77 25.51 4.68 20.82
CA LEU A 77 25.19 4.21 22.17
C LEU A 77 26.19 3.15 22.67
N GLU A 78 26.66 2.28 21.79
CA GLU A 78 27.62 1.23 22.14
C GLU A 78 29.03 1.78 22.39
N ILE A 79 29.53 2.68 21.54
CA ILE A 79 30.79 3.41 21.78
C ILE A 79 30.73 4.16 23.11
N THR A 80 29.63 4.86 23.39
CA THR A 80 29.42 5.60 24.66
C THR A 80 29.52 4.68 25.88
N ARG A 81 28.88 3.50 25.85
CA ARG A 81 28.96 2.51 26.94
C ARG A 81 30.36 1.94 27.13
N GLN A 82 31.07 1.65 26.04
CA GLN A 82 32.43 1.11 26.11
C GLN A 82 33.41 2.14 26.71
N LEU A 83 33.27 3.41 26.35
CA LEU A 83 34.02 4.51 26.96
C LEU A 83 33.70 4.67 28.47
N GLU A 84 32.43 4.57 28.87
CA GLU A 84 32.02 4.62 30.28
C GLU A 84 32.51 3.41 31.09
N SER A 85 32.47 2.22 30.50
CA SER A 85 32.98 0.98 31.10
C SER A 85 34.48 1.08 31.35
N LEU A 86 35.25 1.63 30.40
CA LEU A 86 36.68 1.88 30.53
C LEU A 86 37.00 2.73 31.77
N VAL A 87 36.25 3.82 32.00
CA VAL A 87 36.42 4.69 33.20
C VAL A 87 36.09 3.93 34.48
N SER A 88 35.05 3.09 34.49
CA SER A 88 34.72 2.30 35.69
C SER A 88 35.84 1.32 36.01
N VAL A 89 36.26 0.50 35.03
CA VAL A 89 37.33 -0.49 35.20
C VAL A 89 38.62 0.14 35.76
N MET A 90 39.04 1.30 35.24
CA MET A 90 40.22 2.02 35.78
C MET A 90 39.99 2.62 37.17
N LYS A 91 38.80 3.14 37.47
CA LYS A 91 38.43 3.63 38.81
C LYS A 91 38.38 2.51 39.83
N ASP A 92 37.87 1.34 39.46
CA ASP A 92 37.66 0.21 40.34
C ASP A 92 39.00 -0.49 40.62
N ALA A 93 39.90 -0.56 39.63
CA ALA A 93 41.32 -0.91 39.83
C ALA A 93 42.07 0.04 40.78
N GLU A 94 41.90 1.36 40.64
CA GLU A 94 42.46 2.34 41.58
C GLU A 94 41.84 2.21 42.99
N THR A 95 40.55 1.88 43.09
CA THR A 95 39.86 1.67 44.37
C THR A 95 40.38 0.42 45.07
N GLY A 96 40.59 -0.67 44.32
CA GLY A 96 41.20 -1.90 44.80
C GLY A 96 42.64 -1.70 45.27
N GLN A 97 43.50 -1.08 44.46
CA GLN A 97 44.87 -0.74 44.84
C GLN A 97 44.92 0.10 46.13
N ARG A 98 44.02 1.09 46.30
CA ARG A 98 43.94 1.88 47.54
C ARG A 98 43.49 1.05 48.74
N GLY A 99 42.55 0.12 48.53
CA GLY A 99 42.15 -0.86 49.56
C GLY A 99 43.32 -1.75 50.01
N TYR A 100 44.12 -2.23 49.04
CA TYR A 100 45.33 -3.00 49.31
C TYR A 100 46.38 -2.19 50.09
N LEU A 101 46.70 -0.97 49.67
CA LEU A 101 47.67 -0.10 50.38
C LEU A 101 47.24 0.31 51.81
N VAL A 102 45.95 0.18 52.15
CA VAL A 102 45.42 0.48 53.49
C VAL A 102 45.35 -0.77 54.39
N THR A 103 45.22 -1.96 53.81
CA THR A 103 44.93 -3.20 54.56
C THR A 103 46.01 -4.28 54.48
N GLY A 104 46.82 -4.27 53.42
CA GLY A 104 47.76 -5.35 53.07
C GLY A 104 47.11 -6.65 52.58
N ASP A 105 45.79 -6.68 52.41
CA ASP A 105 45.03 -7.88 52.03
C ASP A 105 44.90 -7.97 50.50
N ASP A 106 45.58 -8.94 49.89
CA ASP A 106 45.63 -9.13 48.43
C ASP A 106 44.24 -9.29 47.78
N ARG A 107 43.18 -9.61 48.53
CA ARG A 107 41.80 -9.67 48.00
C ARG A 107 41.31 -8.33 47.44
N TYR A 108 41.87 -7.21 47.90
CA TYR A 108 41.55 -5.90 47.31
C TYR A 108 42.15 -5.70 45.90
N LEU A 109 43.04 -6.57 45.42
CA LEU A 109 43.68 -6.46 44.11
C LEU A 109 42.91 -7.15 42.97
N GLU A 110 41.87 -7.94 43.27
CA GLU A 110 41.01 -8.59 42.27
C GLU A 110 40.50 -7.59 41.18
N PRO A 111 39.99 -6.39 41.50
CA PRO A 111 39.59 -5.40 40.48
C PRO A 111 40.76 -4.81 39.67
N TYR A 112 41.98 -4.85 40.18
CA TYR A 112 43.18 -4.41 39.44
C TYR A 112 43.66 -5.50 38.48
N GLU A 113 43.66 -6.76 38.91
CA GLU A 113 44.08 -7.91 38.10
C GLU A 113 43.07 -8.17 36.95
N ASP A 114 41.77 -8.07 37.22
CA ASP A 114 40.71 -8.07 36.19
C ASP A 114 40.88 -6.93 35.17
N ALA A 115 41.18 -5.71 35.65
CA ALA A 115 41.33 -4.55 34.78
C ALA A 115 42.54 -4.66 33.84
N VAL A 116 43.67 -5.17 34.33
CA VAL A 116 44.86 -5.46 33.50
C VAL A 116 44.55 -6.47 32.40
N ALA A 117 43.69 -7.46 32.67
CA ALA A 117 43.27 -8.44 31.67
C ALA A 117 42.22 -7.89 30.67
N ALA A 118 41.31 -7.03 31.11
CA ALA A 118 40.21 -6.51 30.29
C ALA A 118 40.62 -5.37 29.36
N LEU A 119 41.42 -4.40 29.85
CA LEU A 119 41.64 -3.13 29.14
C LEU A 119 42.16 -3.27 27.69
N PRO A 120 43.14 -4.15 27.37
CA PRO A 120 43.65 -4.29 26.01
C PRO A 120 42.58 -4.77 25.01
N ARG A 121 41.65 -5.62 25.45
CA ARG A 121 40.51 -6.09 24.65
C ARG A 121 39.52 -4.96 24.42
N ASP A 122 39.25 -4.15 25.44
CA ASP A 122 38.22 -3.11 25.40
C ASP A 122 38.69 -1.90 24.57
N ILE A 123 39.97 -1.53 24.68
CA ILE A 123 40.64 -0.59 23.75
C ILE A 123 40.61 -1.13 22.31
N ALA A 124 40.93 -2.41 22.08
CA ALA A 124 40.87 -3.00 20.73
C ALA A 124 39.45 -3.02 20.14
N THR A 125 38.43 -3.21 20.98
CA THR A 125 37.01 -3.20 20.60
C THR A 125 36.57 -1.78 20.22
N LEU A 126 36.89 -0.79 21.05
CA LEU A 126 36.69 0.64 20.73
C LEU A 126 37.39 1.04 19.43
N ARG A 127 38.65 0.62 19.25
CA ARG A 127 39.45 0.91 18.05
C ARG A 127 38.81 0.38 16.77
N ALA A 128 38.22 -0.82 16.82
CA ALA A 128 37.44 -1.36 15.71
C ALA A 128 36.11 -0.61 15.52
N ALA A 129 35.46 -0.19 16.61
CA ALA A 129 34.19 0.53 16.58
C ALA A 129 34.31 1.98 16.06
N ILE A 130 35.51 2.57 16.00
CA ILE A 130 35.79 3.94 15.52
C ILE A 130 36.78 3.99 14.33
N ALA A 131 37.03 2.86 13.65
CA ALA A 131 38.09 2.71 12.65
C ALA A 131 37.99 3.63 11.40
N ASP A 132 36.83 4.26 11.19
CA ASP A 132 36.52 5.24 10.14
C ASP A 132 36.69 6.71 10.57
N ASP A 133 37.02 6.98 11.85
CA ASP A 133 37.25 8.33 12.39
C ASP A 133 38.70 8.48 12.94
N PRO A 134 39.59 9.14 12.18
CA PRO A 134 40.97 9.40 12.60
C PRO A 134 41.12 10.28 13.86
N GLU A 135 40.14 11.12 14.19
CA GLU A 135 40.20 12.03 15.33
C GLU A 135 39.78 11.30 16.62
N GLN A 136 38.74 10.46 16.55
CA GLN A 136 38.38 9.52 17.61
C GLN A 136 39.51 8.50 17.85
N LEU A 137 40.17 7.99 16.80
CA LEU A 137 41.35 7.14 16.94
C LEU A 137 42.51 7.85 17.67
N ALA A 138 42.78 9.12 17.34
CA ALA A 138 43.82 9.90 18.01
C ALA A 138 43.51 10.17 19.50
N ARG A 139 42.23 10.33 19.86
CA ARG A 139 41.79 10.40 21.27
C ARG A 139 41.93 9.07 21.99
N LEU A 140 41.53 7.96 21.35
CA LEU A 140 41.70 6.62 21.91
C LEU A 140 43.19 6.30 22.14
N ASP A 141 44.08 6.65 21.21
CA ASP A 141 45.53 6.53 21.36
C ASP A 141 46.09 7.36 22.52
N ALA A 142 45.46 8.50 22.84
CA ALA A 142 45.82 9.29 24.02
C ALA A 142 45.34 8.63 25.31
N ILE A 143 44.11 8.11 25.33
CA ILE A 143 43.55 7.36 26.47
C ILE A 143 44.39 6.11 26.75
N ASP A 144 44.77 5.35 25.73
CA ASP A 144 45.58 4.12 25.81
C ASP A 144 46.96 4.39 26.47
N ARG A 145 47.64 5.46 26.06
CA ARG A 145 48.91 5.90 26.67
C ARG A 145 48.76 6.37 28.13
N GLU A 146 47.72 7.14 28.42
CA GLU A 146 47.45 7.60 29.79
C GLU A 146 47.03 6.43 30.70
N ALA A 147 46.26 5.47 30.19
CA ALA A 147 45.88 4.26 30.89
C ALA A 147 47.10 3.38 31.21
N ALA A 148 47.98 3.13 30.23
CA ALA A 148 49.25 2.44 30.48
C ALA A 148 50.06 3.14 31.60
N ALA A 149 50.20 4.47 31.53
CA ALA A 149 50.88 5.27 32.55
C ALA A 149 50.18 5.27 33.93
N LYS A 150 48.88 4.94 34.00
CA LYS A 150 48.13 4.69 35.25
C LYS A 150 48.40 3.29 35.78
N PHE A 151 48.37 2.26 34.95
CA PHE A 151 48.66 0.88 35.37
C PHE A 151 50.12 0.70 35.81
N ASP A 152 51.07 1.42 35.21
CA ASP A 152 52.45 1.51 35.71
C ASP A 152 52.52 2.08 37.14
N GLU A 153 51.74 3.14 37.44
CA GLU A 153 51.70 3.78 38.76
C GLU A 153 51.04 2.88 39.83
N LEU A 154 49.94 2.23 39.47
CA LEU A 154 49.29 1.23 40.33
C LEU A 154 50.22 0.01 40.57
N GLY A 155 50.86 -0.51 39.51
CA GLY A 155 51.79 -1.63 39.60
C GLY A 155 53.02 -1.32 40.46
N GLN A 156 53.63 -0.15 40.28
CA GLN A 156 54.79 0.29 41.07
C GLN A 156 54.46 0.42 42.56
N THR A 157 53.29 0.98 42.89
CA THR A 157 52.87 1.16 44.29
C THR A 157 52.48 -0.15 44.97
N ILE A 158 51.81 -1.06 44.26
CA ILE A 158 51.56 -2.44 44.74
C ILE A 158 52.88 -3.17 44.97
N ALA A 159 53.85 -3.05 44.05
CA ALA A 159 55.16 -3.72 44.16
C ALA A 159 55.98 -3.21 45.35
N LEU A 160 56.00 -1.89 45.61
CA LEU A 160 56.67 -1.31 46.79
C LEU A 160 56.04 -1.82 48.09
N HIS A 161 54.72 -1.84 48.17
CA HIS A 161 54.00 -2.32 49.35
C HIS A 161 54.22 -3.83 49.58
N ARG A 162 54.12 -4.68 48.54
CA ARG A 162 54.49 -6.11 48.60
C ARG A 162 55.97 -6.32 48.95
N GLY A 163 56.85 -5.39 48.56
CA GLY A 163 58.27 -5.37 48.90
C GLY A 163 58.61 -4.93 50.34
N GLY A 164 57.61 -4.57 51.15
CA GLY A 164 57.81 -4.12 52.53
C GLY A 164 58.05 -2.61 52.69
N ASP A 165 57.85 -1.81 51.64
CA ASP A 165 57.89 -0.36 51.67
C ASP A 165 56.50 0.28 51.43
N PRO A 166 55.60 0.24 52.43
CA PRO A 166 54.32 0.95 52.37
C PRO A 166 54.50 2.48 52.39
N ALA A 167 55.65 2.99 52.86
CA ALA A 167 55.93 4.41 52.95
C ALA A 167 56.24 5.02 51.57
N GLY A 168 57.08 4.35 50.77
CA GLY A 168 57.36 4.69 49.37
C GLY A 168 56.14 4.51 48.48
N ALA A 169 55.36 3.44 48.68
CA ALA A 169 54.08 3.26 47.98
C ALA A 169 53.12 4.44 48.24
N LEU A 170 52.97 4.86 49.50
CA LEU A 170 52.13 6.01 49.87
C LEU A 170 52.72 7.36 49.41
N ALA A 171 54.05 7.47 49.26
CA ALA A 171 54.70 8.68 48.75
C ALA A 171 54.30 8.95 47.29
N ILE A 172 54.32 7.94 46.42
CA ILE A 172 53.93 8.06 45.00
C ILE A 172 52.45 8.48 44.88
N VAL A 173 51.55 7.85 45.65
CA VAL A 173 50.12 8.21 45.63
C VAL A 173 49.89 9.66 46.05
N ARG A 174 50.73 10.20 46.97
CA ARG A 174 50.69 11.60 47.41
C ARG A 174 51.22 12.60 46.38
N GLU A 175 51.86 12.17 45.29
CA GLU A 175 52.26 13.07 44.20
C GLU A 175 51.06 13.54 43.34
N ASP A 176 49.85 13.02 43.58
CA ASP A 176 48.63 13.23 42.77
C ASP A 176 48.82 12.85 41.28
N ARG A 177 49.86 12.06 40.94
CA ARG A 177 50.15 11.63 39.56
C ARG A 177 48.99 10.83 38.98
N GLY A 178 48.56 9.78 39.69
CA GLY A 178 47.43 8.94 39.30
C GLY A 178 46.12 9.72 39.14
N ARG A 179 45.93 10.77 39.95
CA ARG A 179 44.77 11.67 39.84
C ARG A 179 44.81 12.51 38.57
N ARG A 180 45.94 13.18 38.28
CA ARG A 180 46.11 14.00 37.06
C ARG A 180 45.90 13.18 35.79
N ILE A 181 46.37 11.92 35.78
CA ILE A 181 46.15 10.98 34.69
C ILE A 181 44.65 10.65 34.55
N MET A 182 43.97 10.26 35.64
CA MET A 182 42.53 9.96 35.60
C MET A 182 41.65 11.17 35.22
N ASP A 183 42.02 12.39 35.62
CA ASP A 183 41.31 13.61 35.23
C ASP A 183 41.52 13.94 33.74
N ARG A 184 42.70 13.65 33.17
CA ARG A 184 42.96 13.75 31.72
C ARG A 184 42.21 12.70 30.91
N ILE A 185 42.16 11.46 31.39
CA ILE A 185 41.40 10.36 30.80
C ILE A 185 39.90 10.70 30.73
N ARG A 186 39.33 11.24 31.82
CA ARG A 186 37.93 11.72 31.84
C ARG A 186 37.68 12.77 30.78
N GLY A 187 38.54 13.80 30.70
CA GLY A 187 38.42 14.86 29.68
C GLY A 187 38.43 14.32 28.24
N LEU A 188 39.37 13.44 27.92
CA LEU A 188 39.43 12.79 26.60
C LEU A 188 38.17 11.97 26.28
N ILE A 189 37.61 11.27 27.28
CA ILE A 189 36.41 10.45 27.12
C ILE A 189 35.15 11.31 26.98
N ASP A 190 35.05 12.42 27.70
CA ASP A 190 33.95 13.39 27.55
C ASP A 190 34.03 14.11 26.18
N GLU A 191 35.24 14.38 25.65
CA GLU A 191 35.41 14.82 24.25
C GLU A 191 34.90 13.77 23.24
N MET A 192 35.33 12.50 23.36
CA MET A 192 34.89 11.44 22.45
C MET A 192 33.36 11.25 22.47
N LYS A 193 32.75 11.33 23.67
CA LYS A 193 31.30 11.29 23.86
C LYS A 193 30.59 12.52 23.29
N ALA A 194 31.21 13.70 23.29
CA ALA A 194 30.66 14.90 22.67
C ALA A 194 30.67 14.81 21.12
N VAL A 195 31.72 14.24 20.52
CA VAL A 195 31.79 13.97 19.08
C VAL A 195 30.70 12.98 18.66
N GLU A 196 30.55 11.87 19.39
CA GLU A 196 29.47 10.90 19.16
C GLU A 196 28.08 11.52 19.28
N ARG A 197 27.84 12.28 20.36
CA ARG A 197 26.54 12.91 20.61
C ARG A 197 26.18 13.95 19.55
N THR A 198 27.09 14.83 19.16
CA THR A 198 26.83 15.86 18.14
C THR A 198 26.63 15.23 16.76
N THR A 199 27.38 14.17 16.44
CA THR A 199 27.18 13.35 15.23
C THR A 199 25.80 12.70 15.22
N LEU A 200 25.32 12.22 16.36
CA LEU A 200 23.98 11.63 16.50
C LEU A 200 22.87 12.67 16.38
N GLU A 201 23.00 13.83 17.04
CA GLU A 201 22.03 14.92 16.98
C GLU A 201 21.91 15.51 15.56
N ALA A 202 23.04 15.70 14.86
CA ALA A 202 23.06 16.15 13.46
C ALA A 202 22.38 15.15 12.52
N LYS A 203 22.62 13.85 12.70
CA LYS A 203 21.90 12.79 11.97
C LYS A 203 20.40 12.83 12.32
N SER A 204 20.04 12.98 13.60
CA SER A 204 18.64 13.01 14.07
C SER A 204 17.82 14.15 13.48
N ALA A 205 18.41 15.34 13.30
CA ALA A 205 17.72 16.46 12.66
C ALA A 205 17.35 16.14 11.19
N ALA A 206 18.29 15.57 10.42
CA ALA A 206 18.03 15.11 9.06
C ALA A 206 17.02 13.95 9.02
N TRP A 207 16.96 13.11 10.06
CA TRP A 207 15.98 12.04 10.17
C TRP A 207 14.54 12.55 10.29
N GLU A 208 14.27 13.58 11.08
CA GLU A 208 12.91 14.13 11.25
C GLU A 208 12.40 14.84 9.99
N GLU A 209 13.28 15.58 9.29
CA GLU A 209 12.95 16.25 8.04
C GLU A 209 12.63 15.24 6.91
N ALA A 210 13.43 14.17 6.78
CA ALA A 210 13.15 13.09 5.83
C ALA A 210 11.84 12.35 6.16
N VAL A 211 11.58 12.05 7.44
CA VAL A 211 10.40 11.29 7.88
C VAL A 211 9.09 12.08 7.71
N THR A 212 9.11 13.39 7.91
CA THR A 212 7.93 14.25 7.72
C THR A 212 7.56 14.37 6.24
N LEU A 213 8.53 14.62 5.35
CA LEU A 213 8.32 14.63 3.89
C LEU A 213 7.75 13.29 3.38
N SER A 214 8.34 12.18 3.82
CA SER A 214 7.90 10.80 3.50
C SER A 214 6.44 10.53 3.90
N SER A 215 6.03 11.06 5.05
CA SER A 215 4.67 10.90 5.57
C SER A 215 3.66 11.69 4.73
N ILE A 216 4.00 12.90 4.30
CA ILE A 216 3.16 13.72 3.40
C ILE A 216 2.98 13.01 2.05
N ILE A 217 4.06 12.50 1.45
CA ILE A 217 4.01 11.74 0.18
C ILE A 217 3.05 10.54 0.29
N THR A 218 3.13 9.80 1.40
CA THR A 218 2.28 8.62 1.65
C THR A 218 0.79 8.98 1.71
N TRP A 219 0.41 10.01 2.49
CA TRP A 219 -0.97 10.44 2.62
C TRP A 219 -1.52 11.08 1.34
N LEU A 220 -0.72 11.89 0.65
CA LEU A 220 -1.10 12.55 -0.60
C LEU A 220 -1.29 11.50 -1.71
N GLY A 221 -0.41 10.51 -1.80
CA GLY A 221 -0.55 9.37 -2.71
C GLY A 221 -1.80 8.53 -2.46
N ALA A 222 -2.12 8.24 -1.19
CA ALA A 222 -3.36 7.55 -0.82
C ALA A 222 -4.62 8.37 -1.20
N GLY A 223 -4.58 9.70 -1.01
CA GLY A 223 -5.64 10.61 -1.44
C GLY A 223 -5.86 10.61 -2.96
N VAL A 224 -4.77 10.64 -3.74
CA VAL A 224 -4.83 10.54 -5.22
C VAL A 224 -5.41 9.19 -5.66
N LEU A 225 -5.01 8.08 -5.03
CA LEU A 225 -5.55 6.75 -5.33
C LEU A 225 -7.07 6.69 -5.08
N LEU A 226 -7.54 7.20 -3.94
CA LEU A 226 -8.96 7.30 -3.62
C LEU A 226 -9.73 8.18 -4.61
N ALA A 227 -9.15 9.31 -5.02
CA ALA A 227 -9.76 10.20 -6.01
C ALA A 227 -9.89 9.53 -7.40
N LEU A 228 -8.88 8.77 -7.84
CA LEU A 228 -8.93 8.00 -9.08
C LEU A 228 -9.98 6.89 -9.03
N ILE A 229 -10.07 6.15 -7.92
CA ILE A 229 -11.09 5.11 -7.72
C ILE A 229 -12.50 5.71 -7.73
N ALA A 230 -12.71 6.83 -7.02
CA ALA A 230 -13.99 7.54 -7.00
C ALA A 230 -14.38 8.07 -8.39
N ALA A 231 -13.44 8.66 -9.14
CA ALA A 231 -13.67 9.14 -10.49
C ALA A 231 -14.04 7.98 -11.45
N ALA A 232 -13.32 6.86 -11.39
CA ALA A 232 -13.62 5.67 -12.19
C ALA A 232 -14.99 5.07 -11.86
N ALA A 233 -15.38 5.03 -10.58
CA ALA A 233 -16.71 4.58 -10.14
C ALA A 233 -17.84 5.50 -10.64
N VAL A 234 -17.66 6.83 -10.60
CA VAL A 234 -18.63 7.81 -11.11
C VAL A 234 -18.76 7.74 -12.63
N LEU A 235 -17.65 7.58 -13.36
CA LEU A 235 -17.66 7.40 -14.82
C LEU A 235 -18.39 6.10 -15.21
N SER A 236 -18.00 4.98 -14.60
CA SER A 236 -18.65 3.68 -14.81
C SER A 236 -20.15 3.72 -14.52
N SER A 237 -20.57 4.34 -13.40
CA SER A 237 -21.98 4.51 -13.03
C SER A 237 -22.79 5.30 -14.07
N ARG A 238 -22.19 6.32 -14.70
CA ARG A 238 -22.81 7.07 -15.80
C ARG A 238 -22.99 6.21 -17.05
N ASP A 239 -21.96 5.46 -17.44
CA ASP A 239 -22.00 4.57 -18.60
C ASP A 239 -23.06 3.46 -18.42
N PHE A 240 -23.13 2.83 -17.24
CA PHE A 240 -24.14 1.81 -16.94
C PHE A 240 -25.57 2.34 -17.04
N ARG A 241 -25.85 3.55 -16.52
CA ARG A 241 -27.19 4.17 -16.62
C ARG A 241 -27.56 4.51 -18.07
N GLY A 242 -26.60 4.96 -18.87
CA GLY A 242 -26.80 5.18 -20.31
C GLY A 242 -27.12 3.87 -21.06
N GLN A 243 -26.38 2.80 -20.76
CA GLN A 243 -26.61 1.47 -21.36
C GLN A 243 -27.98 0.88 -20.97
N GLN A 244 -28.42 1.03 -19.73
CA GLN A 244 -29.73 0.54 -19.27
C GLN A 244 -30.89 1.19 -20.06
N ILE A 245 -30.87 2.51 -20.25
CA ILE A 245 -31.91 3.22 -21.02
C ILE A 245 -31.92 2.73 -22.48
N GLN A 246 -30.75 2.54 -23.09
CA GLN A 246 -30.64 2.03 -24.46
C GLN A 246 -31.11 0.57 -24.59
N ALA A 247 -30.84 -0.27 -23.59
CA ALA A 247 -31.32 -1.66 -23.56
C ALA A 247 -32.84 -1.76 -23.37
N TRP A 248 -33.41 -0.91 -22.51
CA TRP A 248 -34.85 -0.80 -22.32
C TRP A 248 -35.55 -0.31 -23.60
N LEU A 249 -35.10 0.79 -24.21
CA LEU A 249 -35.65 1.29 -25.48
C LEU A 249 -35.65 0.24 -26.60
N ARG A 250 -34.54 -0.51 -26.76
CA ARG A 250 -34.43 -1.58 -27.77
C ARG A 250 -35.35 -2.76 -27.48
N THR A 251 -35.47 -3.16 -26.21
CA THR A 251 -36.41 -4.22 -25.80
C THR A 251 -37.85 -3.80 -26.13
N GLY A 252 -38.25 -2.58 -25.74
CA GLY A 252 -39.58 -2.05 -26.02
C GLY A 252 -39.89 -1.93 -27.51
N GLN A 253 -38.92 -1.46 -28.32
CA GLN A 253 -39.05 -1.44 -29.79
C GLN A 253 -39.19 -2.84 -30.39
N THR A 254 -38.44 -3.82 -29.89
CA THR A 254 -38.47 -5.21 -30.41
C THR A 254 -39.79 -5.90 -30.07
N GLU A 255 -40.27 -5.76 -28.83
CA GLU A 255 -41.52 -6.37 -28.41
C GLU A 255 -42.74 -5.70 -29.08
N LEU A 256 -42.73 -4.36 -29.22
CA LEU A 256 -43.74 -3.67 -30.01
C LEU A 256 -43.74 -4.16 -31.47
N ALA A 257 -42.58 -4.20 -32.14
CA ALA A 257 -42.49 -4.66 -33.51
C ALA A 257 -43.02 -6.10 -33.72
N ALA A 258 -42.80 -6.99 -32.75
CA ALA A 258 -43.38 -8.33 -32.76
C ALA A 258 -44.92 -8.33 -32.59
N ARG A 259 -45.47 -7.46 -31.74
CA ARG A 259 -46.92 -7.30 -31.54
C ARG A 259 -47.64 -6.64 -32.73
N LEU A 260 -46.92 -5.83 -33.51
CA LEU A 260 -47.43 -5.18 -34.74
C LEU A 260 -47.19 -5.99 -36.02
N GLN A 261 -46.71 -7.25 -35.90
CA GLN A 261 -46.43 -8.08 -37.06
C GLN A 261 -47.73 -8.62 -37.69
N GLY A 262 -47.77 -8.64 -39.03
CA GLY A 262 -48.92 -9.10 -39.83
C GLY A 262 -49.93 -8.00 -40.18
N GLU A 263 -50.86 -8.30 -41.07
CA GLU A 263 -51.96 -7.40 -41.42
C GLU A 263 -53.01 -7.41 -40.29
N GLN A 264 -53.20 -6.26 -39.64
CA GLN A 264 -54.18 -6.07 -38.57
C GLN A 264 -55.11 -4.91 -38.95
N PRO A 265 -56.44 -5.00 -38.68
CA PRO A 265 -57.33 -3.85 -38.87
C PRO A 265 -56.92 -2.71 -37.94
N LEU A 266 -57.13 -1.47 -38.39
CA LEU A 266 -56.60 -0.25 -37.76
C LEU A 266 -56.99 -0.13 -36.27
N GLU A 267 -58.18 -0.59 -35.91
CA GLU A 267 -58.70 -0.62 -34.55
C GLU A 267 -58.00 -1.66 -33.66
N ALA A 268 -57.68 -2.84 -34.19
CA ALA A 268 -56.90 -3.84 -33.45
C ALA A 268 -55.44 -3.41 -33.30
N LEU A 269 -54.88 -2.79 -34.34
CA LEU A 269 -53.54 -2.20 -34.31
C LEU A 269 -53.46 -1.07 -33.25
N GLY A 270 -54.45 -0.19 -33.21
CA GLY A 270 -54.54 0.90 -32.24
C GLY A 270 -54.61 0.40 -30.79
N ASP A 271 -55.45 -0.58 -30.51
CA ASP A 271 -55.54 -1.21 -29.18
C ASP A 271 -54.27 -1.98 -28.80
N ASN A 272 -53.61 -2.65 -29.76
CA ASN A 272 -52.34 -3.36 -29.51
C ASN A 272 -51.18 -2.39 -29.20
N ILE A 273 -51.05 -1.27 -29.93
CA ILE A 273 -50.03 -0.24 -29.65
C ILE A 273 -50.28 0.38 -28.27
N VAL A 274 -51.51 0.87 -28.00
CA VAL A 274 -51.78 1.59 -26.75
C VAL A 274 -51.71 0.67 -25.53
N GLY A 275 -52.17 -0.58 -25.66
CA GLY A 275 -52.09 -1.58 -24.58
C GLY A 275 -50.65 -1.97 -24.27
N PHE A 276 -49.79 -2.13 -25.29
CA PHE A 276 -48.36 -2.33 -25.06
C PHE A 276 -47.71 -1.10 -24.42
N VAL A 277 -47.84 0.07 -25.05
CA VAL A 277 -47.14 1.29 -24.60
C VAL A 277 -47.58 1.71 -23.21
N ALA A 278 -48.87 1.60 -22.87
CA ALA A 278 -49.34 1.91 -21.52
C ALA A 278 -48.83 0.91 -20.48
N GLY A 279 -48.85 -0.40 -20.77
CA GLY A 279 -48.28 -1.41 -19.88
C GLY A 279 -46.76 -1.27 -19.70
N TYR A 280 -46.03 -0.97 -20.78
CA TYR A 280 -44.56 -0.84 -20.79
C TYR A 280 -44.04 0.44 -20.12
N LEU A 281 -44.89 1.47 -20.02
CA LEU A 281 -44.62 2.73 -19.31
C LEU A 281 -45.25 2.80 -17.92
N GLU A 282 -45.89 1.72 -17.45
CA GLU A 282 -46.72 1.69 -16.22
C GLU A 282 -47.81 2.81 -16.19
N ALA A 283 -48.27 3.24 -17.36
CA ALA A 283 -49.23 4.33 -17.50
C ALA A 283 -50.65 3.87 -17.16
N GLN A 284 -51.34 4.64 -16.33
CA GLN A 284 -52.65 4.29 -15.79
C GLN A 284 -53.78 4.31 -16.84
N VAL A 285 -53.65 5.17 -17.87
CA VAL A 285 -54.66 5.41 -18.92
C VAL A 285 -53.95 5.77 -20.23
N GLY A 286 -54.47 5.33 -21.36
CA GLY A 286 -53.95 5.70 -22.69
C GLY A 286 -55.01 5.70 -23.79
N ALA A 287 -54.80 6.50 -24.84
CA ALA A 287 -55.66 6.53 -26.04
C ALA A 287 -54.81 6.79 -27.29
N ILE A 288 -55.19 6.19 -28.42
CA ILE A 288 -54.61 6.50 -29.74
C ILE A 288 -55.73 6.92 -30.69
N TYR A 289 -55.46 7.99 -31.44
CA TYR A 289 -56.37 8.57 -32.42
C TYR A 289 -55.71 8.55 -33.79
N TYR A 290 -56.51 8.29 -34.82
CA TYR A 290 -56.16 8.45 -36.22
C TYR A 290 -56.80 9.73 -36.74
N ALA A 291 -56.07 10.49 -37.56
CA ALA A 291 -56.58 11.71 -38.18
C ALA A 291 -57.10 11.39 -39.58
N GLU A 292 -58.38 11.67 -39.81
CA GLU A 292 -59.02 11.49 -41.13
C GLU A 292 -58.93 12.78 -41.96
N GLN A 293 -59.13 12.68 -43.27
CA GLN A 293 -58.83 13.75 -44.26
C GLN A 293 -59.57 15.08 -44.04
N ALA A 294 -60.57 15.11 -43.14
CA ALA A 294 -61.33 16.30 -42.74
C ALA A 294 -60.89 16.91 -41.39
N GLY A 295 -59.69 16.58 -40.88
CA GLY A 295 -59.20 17.09 -39.58
C GLY A 295 -59.89 16.50 -38.34
N GLN A 296 -60.69 15.45 -38.53
CA GLN A 296 -61.39 14.75 -37.47
C GLN A 296 -60.53 13.62 -36.88
N LEU A 297 -60.47 13.56 -35.55
CA LEU A 297 -59.73 12.54 -34.80
C LEU A 297 -60.68 11.40 -34.40
N ARG A 298 -60.55 10.24 -35.07
CA ARG A 298 -61.25 9.00 -34.70
C ARG A 298 -60.38 8.19 -33.76
N ARG A 299 -60.90 7.82 -32.57
CA ARG A 299 -60.16 6.98 -31.61
C ARG A 299 -60.05 5.55 -32.15
N ILE A 300 -58.82 5.10 -32.40
CA ILE A 300 -58.54 3.75 -32.90
C ILE A 300 -58.07 2.78 -31.80
N GLY A 301 -57.75 3.27 -30.60
CA GLY A 301 -57.51 2.39 -29.46
C GLY A 301 -57.58 3.10 -28.09
N GLY A 302 -57.77 2.34 -27.02
CA GLY A 302 -57.73 2.83 -25.64
C GLY A 302 -57.33 1.79 -24.58
N TYR A 303 -56.41 2.18 -23.69
CA TYR A 303 -56.02 1.41 -22.51
C TYR A 303 -56.66 2.01 -21.25
N ALA A 304 -57.34 1.17 -20.47
CA ALA A 304 -58.14 1.55 -19.28
C ALA A 304 -59.25 2.60 -19.52
N ILE A 305 -59.62 2.87 -20.78
CA ILE A 305 -60.77 3.72 -21.15
C ILE A 305 -61.89 2.85 -21.71
N ALA A 306 -63.12 3.09 -21.26
CA ALA A 306 -64.29 2.40 -21.80
C ALA A 306 -64.42 2.60 -23.33
N ARG A 307 -64.82 1.53 -24.03
CA ARG A 307 -65.43 1.63 -25.36
C ARG A 307 -66.86 2.13 -25.17
N GLY A 308 -67.15 3.34 -25.64
CA GLY A 308 -68.52 3.77 -25.87
C GLY A 308 -69.15 3.00 -27.04
N PRO A 309 -70.46 3.15 -27.30
CA PRO A 309 -71.08 2.62 -28.50
C PRO A 309 -70.34 3.12 -29.76
N GLU A 310 -70.39 2.31 -30.81
CA GLU A 310 -69.55 2.48 -32.01
C GLU A 310 -69.71 3.88 -32.64
N GLY A 311 -68.59 4.48 -33.07
CA GLY A 311 -68.59 5.85 -33.58
C GLY A 311 -68.73 6.92 -32.49
N GLY A 312 -67.99 6.79 -31.38
CA GLY A 312 -67.81 7.89 -30.43
C GLY A 312 -67.42 9.18 -31.16
N ARG A 313 -68.15 10.28 -30.88
CA ARG A 313 -68.20 11.49 -31.73
C ARG A 313 -66.80 11.92 -32.20
N PRO A 314 -66.61 12.18 -33.51
CA PRO A 314 -65.33 12.68 -34.00
C PRO A 314 -64.99 13.99 -33.31
N HIS A 315 -63.79 14.06 -32.73
CA HIS A 315 -63.28 15.27 -32.12
C HIS A 315 -62.48 16.03 -33.18
N GLU A 316 -62.83 17.30 -33.42
CA GLU A 316 -62.09 18.19 -34.31
C GLU A 316 -60.67 18.44 -33.73
N ALA A 317 -59.64 18.33 -34.56
CA ALA A 317 -58.27 18.57 -34.12
C ALA A 317 -58.09 20.05 -33.72
N ALA A 318 -57.52 20.29 -32.54
CA ALA A 318 -57.45 21.63 -31.95
C ALA A 318 -56.11 21.89 -31.26
N GLY A 319 -55.63 23.14 -31.32
CA GLY A 319 -54.38 23.55 -30.69
C GLY A 319 -53.16 22.88 -31.34
N LEU A 320 -52.38 22.13 -30.56
CA LEU A 320 -51.13 21.53 -31.03
C LEU A 320 -51.35 20.42 -32.07
N THR A 321 -52.42 19.62 -31.95
CA THR A 321 -52.68 18.51 -32.89
C THR A 321 -53.06 19.02 -34.29
N LEU A 322 -53.82 20.12 -34.36
CA LEU A 322 -54.15 20.77 -35.63
C LEU A 322 -52.88 21.23 -36.35
N ARG A 323 -51.99 21.95 -35.64
CA ARG A 323 -50.70 22.43 -36.21
C ARG A 323 -49.82 21.29 -36.73
N THR A 324 -49.80 20.14 -36.06
CA THR A 324 -49.04 18.98 -36.56
C THR A 324 -49.66 18.33 -37.79
N LEU A 325 -50.97 18.46 -38.02
CA LEU A 325 -51.63 17.98 -39.24
C LEU A 325 -51.42 18.96 -40.40
N GLU A 326 -51.49 20.26 -40.14
CA GLU A 326 -51.14 21.32 -41.11
C GLU A 326 -49.67 21.21 -41.56
N GLN A 327 -48.76 20.85 -40.66
CA GLN A 327 -47.34 20.64 -40.97
C GLN A 327 -47.04 19.27 -41.60
N GLY A 328 -47.93 18.29 -41.47
CA GLY A 328 -47.79 16.95 -42.03
C GLY A 328 -48.47 16.75 -43.40
N THR A 329 -49.02 17.81 -43.98
CA THR A 329 -49.76 17.80 -45.26
C THR A 329 -49.15 18.72 -46.32
N ALA A 330 -47.89 19.15 -46.13
CA ALA A 330 -47.08 19.98 -47.02
C ALA A 330 -45.77 19.28 -47.41
#